data_AF-A0A8T4X5D8-F1
#
_entry.id   AF-A0A8T4X5D8-F1
#
_cell.length_a   1.000
_cell.length_b   1.000
_cell.length_c   1.000
_cell.angle_alpha   90.00
_cell.angle_beta   90.00
_cell.angle_gamma   90.00
#
_symmetry.space_group_name_H-M   'P 1'
#
loop_
_entity.id
_entity.type
_entity.pdbx_description
1 polymer ?
#
loop_
_entity_poly.entity_id
_entity_poly.type
_entity_poly.pdbx_seq_one_letter_code
_entity_poly.pdbx_strand_id
1 'polypeptide(L)'
;MTPDAFAASGISNATANDPDDADAVYSVGDTITIAFPAQVNSSFAGLTMSNTEFRANFTVNPSDIDTADTLTGVWNAGATAVTLTINTIAGSTPPIINTDTFEYDPTLGNIHYQINGTEFTSAAVTLTGDFGLFVAASTTNNGGGCSGDCEEPTLGVDNLGARLVDNGFTYNGQSIDVERYFTPYPLVTVQTGEQNVAEFKIYENTGSDNISHFELAFGLAKGQSIGMSKAVINWDKSWDGIETVTLVDPENVLENIIVTTSEGNCSDEFQQKCLIVKVAHTFRAPLDFNMLGTNVWDVKRNAWQNFYNHGIEIVGESLNPPKEYDGIYKGHIYHLTETSKTTAVDELGDTWTFDKIWTRDFKNTIITDPEWNVMTRHNSNFNNHVDAEAVKAIDTLMVSCPTCLKSFDDFTPSKTITYSERINKLDNPEIQSKMFSESERAQKTMVNLLDPLLSRIQ
;
A
#
# COMPACT_ATOMS: atom_id res chain seq x y z
N MET A 1 31.41 29.12 25.83
CA MET A 1 30.18 29.80 25.42
C MET A 1 29.66 29.01 24.23
N THR A 2 28.73 28.10 24.46
CA THR A 2 27.96 27.48 23.37
C THR A 2 27.22 28.60 22.64
N PRO A 3 27.22 28.65 21.30
CA PRO A 3 26.40 29.62 20.58
C PRO A 3 24.97 29.50 21.09
N ASP A 4 24.34 30.64 21.35
CA ASP A 4 22.96 30.71 21.78
C ASP A 4 22.12 29.93 20.75
N ALA A 5 21.60 28.76 21.14
CA ALA A 5 20.88 27.85 20.24
C ALA A 5 19.53 28.45 19.77
N PHE A 6 19.26 29.69 20.16
CA PHE A 6 18.09 30.49 19.84
C PHE A 6 18.48 31.83 19.19
N ALA A 7 19.56 31.89 18.43
CA ALA A 7 19.73 32.98 17.47
C ALA A 7 18.45 33.07 16.63
N ALA A 8 17.76 34.22 16.68
CA ALA A 8 16.44 34.40 16.09
C ALA A 8 16.42 33.85 14.66
N SER A 9 15.77 32.71 14.48
CA SER A 9 15.70 32.00 13.20
C SER A 9 14.27 32.16 12.70
N GLY A 10 14.13 32.52 11.43
CA GLY A 10 12.82 32.67 10.81
C GLY A 10 12.13 31.33 10.56
N ILE A 11 11.31 31.32 9.52
CA ILE A 11 10.68 30.11 8.99
C ILE A 11 11.76 29.07 8.66
N SER A 12 11.50 27.79 8.96
CA SER A 12 12.44 26.70 8.65
C SER A 12 12.18 26.08 7.28
N ASN A 13 10.92 25.96 6.86
CA ASN A 13 10.55 25.54 5.51
C ASN A 13 9.15 26.04 5.12
N ALA A 14 8.89 26.03 3.81
CA ALA A 14 7.57 26.15 3.22
C ALA A 14 7.41 25.03 2.17
N THR A 15 6.37 24.21 2.29
CA THR A 15 6.17 23.03 1.44
C THR A 15 4.75 23.00 0.89
N ALA A 16 4.61 23.04 -0.43
CA ALA A 16 3.36 22.80 -1.14
C ALA A 16 3.01 21.31 -1.17
N ASN A 17 1.73 21.00 -1.15
CA ASN A 17 1.18 19.67 -1.37
C ASN A 17 -0.23 19.77 -1.93
N ASP A 18 -0.53 19.05 -3.00
CA ASP A 18 -1.91 18.72 -3.39
C ASP A 18 -2.37 17.48 -2.62
N PRO A 19 -3.36 17.57 -1.71
CA PRO A 19 -3.80 16.43 -0.93
C PRO A 19 -4.38 15.26 -1.73
N ASP A 20 -4.87 15.49 -2.94
CA ASP A 20 -5.46 14.44 -3.77
C ASP A 20 -4.58 13.99 -4.95
N ASP A 21 -3.44 14.66 -5.16
CA ASP A 21 -2.50 14.44 -6.26
C ASP A 21 -3.20 14.42 -7.64
N ALA A 22 -4.30 15.18 -7.81
CA ALA A 22 -5.13 15.13 -9.01
C ALA A 22 -4.44 15.75 -10.22
N ASP A 23 -3.67 16.82 -10.04
CA ASP A 23 -2.89 17.46 -11.10
C ASP A 23 -1.58 18.07 -10.57
N ALA A 24 -0.99 19.02 -11.30
CA ALA A 24 0.21 19.74 -10.89
C ALA A 24 -0.03 21.26 -10.86
N VAL A 25 -1.29 21.63 -10.75
CA VAL A 25 -1.80 22.99 -10.89
C VAL A 25 -2.18 23.48 -9.51
N TYR A 26 -1.68 24.67 -9.16
CA TYR A 26 -2.14 25.36 -7.98
C TYR A 26 -3.67 25.59 -8.05
N SER A 27 -4.41 24.91 -7.18
CA SER A 27 -5.87 24.80 -7.24
C SER A 27 -6.53 25.03 -5.86
N VAL A 28 -7.86 25.00 -5.83
CA VAL A 28 -8.64 25.09 -4.57
C VAL A 28 -8.60 23.73 -3.88
N GLY A 29 -8.15 23.69 -2.63
CA GLY A 29 -7.95 22.45 -1.86
C GLY A 29 -6.48 22.14 -1.61
N ASP A 30 -5.58 22.67 -2.43
CA ASP A 30 -4.14 22.61 -2.25
C ASP A 30 -3.71 23.16 -0.90
N THR A 31 -2.56 22.68 -0.44
CA THR A 31 -2.02 23.05 0.86
C THR A 31 -0.59 23.57 0.80
N ILE A 32 -0.27 24.49 1.71
CA ILE A 32 1.10 24.95 1.95
C ILE A 32 1.38 24.84 3.43
N THR A 33 2.39 24.07 3.81
CA THR A 33 2.83 23.92 5.19
C THR A 33 4.05 24.79 5.46
N ILE A 34 3.92 25.72 6.41
CA ILE A 34 4.99 26.59 6.91
C ILE A 34 5.47 26.02 8.25
N ALA A 35 6.74 25.65 8.36
CA ALA A 35 7.33 25.12 9.60
C ALA A 35 8.26 26.12 10.29
N PHE A 36 8.39 25.95 11.60
CA PHE A 36 9.23 26.76 12.48
C PHE A 36 10.26 25.86 13.20
N PRO A 37 11.44 26.40 13.56
CA PRO A 37 12.48 25.61 14.22
C PRO A 37 12.14 25.26 15.68
N ALA A 38 11.16 25.94 16.29
CA ALA A 38 10.64 25.62 17.62
C ALA A 38 9.18 26.10 17.76
N GLN A 39 8.57 25.77 18.89
CA GLN A 39 7.18 26.11 19.20
C GLN A 39 6.95 27.63 19.29
N VAL A 40 5.86 28.10 18.68
CA VAL A 40 5.51 29.51 18.59
C VAL A 40 4.31 29.87 19.46
N ASN A 41 4.10 31.17 19.71
CA ASN A 41 3.02 31.73 20.53
C ASN A 41 1.61 31.64 19.93
N SER A 42 1.38 30.79 18.93
CA SER A 42 0.03 30.47 18.48
C SER A 42 -0.67 29.70 19.60
N SER A 43 -1.74 30.26 20.14
CA SER A 43 -2.46 29.70 21.28
C SER A 43 -3.12 28.35 20.92
N PHE A 44 -2.39 27.26 21.08
CA PHE A 44 -2.86 25.86 21.05
C PHE A 44 -3.28 25.27 19.69
N ALA A 45 -2.85 24.02 19.51
CA ALA A 45 -3.21 23.07 18.46
C ALA A 45 -4.69 23.11 18.04
N GLY A 46 -4.95 23.12 16.73
CA GLY A 46 -6.30 23.05 16.19
C GLY A 46 -7.07 24.37 16.16
N LEU A 47 -6.44 25.49 16.53
CA LEU A 47 -6.96 26.81 16.18
C LEU A 47 -6.67 27.14 14.71
N THR A 48 -7.62 27.85 14.12
CA THR A 48 -7.54 28.31 12.74
C THR A 48 -6.85 29.67 12.67
N MET A 49 -5.91 29.82 11.74
CA MET A 49 -5.39 31.12 11.32
C MET A 49 -6.29 31.69 10.21
N SER A 50 -6.77 32.91 10.38
CA SER A 50 -7.56 33.62 9.37
C SER A 50 -6.67 34.19 8.25
N ASN A 51 -7.26 34.45 7.08
CA ASN A 51 -6.58 35.11 5.97
C ASN A 51 -5.97 36.48 6.37
N THR A 52 -6.66 37.23 7.25
CA THR A 52 -6.16 38.51 7.78
C THR A 52 -4.92 38.32 8.65
N GLU A 53 -4.91 37.30 9.50
CA GLU A 53 -3.75 36.99 10.35
C GLU A 53 -2.56 36.49 9.52
N PHE A 54 -2.81 35.69 8.48
CA PHE A 54 -1.76 35.27 7.54
C PHE A 54 -1.05 36.49 6.92
N ARG A 55 -1.82 37.42 6.34
CA ARG A 55 -1.32 38.64 5.68
C ARG A 55 -0.65 39.64 6.61
N ALA A 56 -0.90 39.53 7.91
CA ALA A 56 -0.20 40.33 8.91
C ALA A 56 1.17 39.74 9.26
N ASN A 57 1.36 38.42 9.06
CA ASN A 57 2.54 37.70 9.54
C ASN A 57 3.51 37.28 8.44
N PHE A 58 3.03 37.05 7.22
CA PHE A 58 3.82 36.47 6.15
C PHE A 58 3.71 37.30 4.89
N THR A 59 4.82 37.35 4.15
CA THR A 59 4.86 37.83 2.78
C THR A 59 5.26 36.70 1.85
N VAL A 60 4.64 36.67 0.66
CA VAL A 60 4.98 35.72 -0.42
C VAL A 60 5.35 36.51 -1.66
N ASN A 61 6.50 36.19 -2.27
CA ASN A 61 7.02 36.94 -3.42
C ASN A 61 7.47 35.98 -4.53
N PRO A 62 7.09 36.21 -5.80
CA PRO A 62 6.16 37.23 -6.36
C PRO A 62 4.67 36.79 -6.45
N SER A 63 4.26 35.73 -5.75
CA SER A 63 2.92 35.15 -5.84
C SER A 63 1.79 36.04 -5.30
N ASP A 64 0.60 35.88 -5.89
CA ASP A 64 -0.64 36.50 -5.44
C ASP A 64 -1.25 35.88 -4.15
N ILE A 65 -0.63 34.85 -3.57
CA ILE A 65 -1.08 34.25 -2.28
C ILE A 65 -1.25 35.33 -1.20
N ASP A 66 -0.33 36.30 -1.17
CA ASP A 66 -0.31 37.36 -0.16
C ASP A 66 -1.03 38.65 -0.61
N THR A 67 -1.76 38.64 -1.74
CA THR A 67 -2.46 39.83 -2.27
C THR A 67 -3.91 39.58 -2.68
N ALA A 68 -4.20 38.46 -3.33
CA ALA A 68 -5.50 38.21 -3.94
C ALA A 68 -6.21 36.96 -3.39
N ASP A 69 -5.48 35.90 -3.08
CA ASP A 69 -6.09 34.62 -2.72
C ASP A 69 -6.68 34.60 -1.30
N THR A 70 -7.64 33.71 -1.07
CA THR A 70 -8.16 33.47 0.29
C THR A 70 -7.78 32.09 0.77
N LEU A 71 -7.36 32.02 2.04
CA LEU A 71 -6.87 30.81 2.67
C LEU A 71 -7.31 30.71 4.13
N THR A 72 -7.22 29.50 4.67
CA THR A 72 -7.41 29.20 6.10
C THR A 72 -6.24 28.36 6.57
N GLY A 73 -5.63 28.75 7.68
CA GLY A 73 -4.54 27.98 8.27
C GLY A 73 -5.01 27.13 9.45
N VAL A 74 -4.36 25.99 9.68
CA VAL A 74 -4.55 25.14 10.87
C VAL A 74 -3.20 24.86 11.52
N TRP A 75 -3.08 25.18 12.81
CA TRP A 75 -1.87 24.89 13.57
C TRP A 75 -1.78 23.42 13.99
N ASN A 76 -0.59 22.83 13.84
CA ASN A 76 -0.33 21.48 14.32
C ASN A 76 -0.32 21.38 15.86
N ALA A 77 -0.30 20.13 16.37
CA ALA A 77 -0.38 19.85 17.81
C ALA A 77 0.70 20.54 18.66
N GLY A 78 1.87 20.81 18.06
CA GLY A 78 3.01 21.40 18.72
C GLY A 78 3.21 22.89 18.44
N ALA A 79 2.33 23.55 17.68
CA ALA A 79 2.55 24.92 17.19
C ALA A 79 3.96 25.13 16.57
N THR A 80 4.43 24.10 15.86
CA THR A 80 5.70 24.10 15.12
C THR A 80 5.49 24.17 13.61
N ALA A 81 4.25 24.04 13.16
CA ALA A 81 3.87 24.23 11.76
C ALA A 81 2.42 24.69 11.65
N VAL A 82 2.12 25.46 10.58
CA VAL A 82 0.77 25.80 10.15
C VAL A 82 0.56 25.28 8.73
N THR A 83 -0.55 24.59 8.50
CA THR A 83 -0.97 24.15 7.15
C THR A 83 -2.03 25.11 6.66
N LEU A 84 -1.73 25.82 5.58
CA LEU A 84 -2.63 26.73 4.88
C LEU A 84 -3.38 25.92 3.80
N THR A 85 -4.70 26.05 3.75
CA THR A 85 -5.54 25.48 2.68
C THR A 85 -6.05 26.61 1.80
N ILE A 86 -5.90 26.46 0.49
CA ILE A 86 -6.35 27.43 -0.51
C ILE A 86 -7.86 27.31 -0.69
N ASN A 87 -8.59 28.38 -0.41
CA ASN A 87 -10.06 28.41 -0.51
C ASN A 87 -10.53 29.05 -1.82
N THR A 88 -9.83 30.08 -2.30
CA THR A 88 -10.14 30.74 -3.58
C THR A 88 -8.89 31.25 -4.26
N ILE A 89 -8.87 31.14 -5.58
CA ILE A 89 -7.85 31.73 -6.44
C ILE A 89 -8.45 32.97 -7.10
N ALA A 90 -7.90 34.14 -6.80
CA ALA A 90 -8.37 35.41 -7.35
C ALA A 90 -7.27 36.21 -8.06
N GLY A 91 -6.00 35.79 -7.90
CA GLY A 91 -4.85 36.37 -8.59
C GLY A 91 -4.62 35.81 -9.99
N SER A 92 -3.68 36.42 -10.71
CA SER A 92 -3.19 35.91 -12.01
C SER A 92 -1.78 35.32 -11.92
N THR A 93 -1.10 35.43 -10.77
CA THR A 93 0.21 34.83 -10.52
C THR A 93 0.16 33.75 -9.42
N PRO A 94 -0.12 32.49 -9.79
CA PRO A 94 0.01 31.34 -8.89
C PRO A 94 1.43 31.22 -8.31
N PRO A 95 1.58 30.63 -7.11
CA PRO A 95 2.89 30.29 -6.57
C PRO A 95 3.68 29.35 -7.48
N ILE A 96 4.98 29.59 -7.60
CA ILE A 96 5.91 28.73 -8.35
C ILE A 96 6.85 28.01 -7.38
N ILE A 97 6.80 26.68 -7.37
CA ILE A 97 7.70 25.82 -6.60
C ILE A 97 9.17 26.08 -7.00
N ASN A 98 10.07 26.06 -6.01
CA ASN A 98 11.51 26.31 -6.13
C ASN A 98 11.90 27.73 -6.55
N THR A 99 10.94 28.64 -6.74
CA THR A 99 11.19 30.04 -7.14
C THR A 99 10.66 31.01 -6.10
N ASP A 100 9.42 30.82 -5.69
CA ASP A 100 8.75 31.76 -4.79
C ASP A 100 9.22 31.57 -3.36
N THR A 101 9.20 32.66 -2.60
CA THR A 101 9.71 32.66 -1.23
C THR A 101 8.67 33.13 -0.23
N PHE A 102 8.64 32.47 0.93
CA PHE A 102 7.91 32.89 2.12
C PHE A 102 8.85 33.61 3.06
N GLU A 103 8.42 34.75 3.59
CA GLU A 103 9.15 35.52 4.58
C GLU A 103 8.23 35.95 5.72
N TYR A 104 8.76 35.98 6.95
CA TYR A 104 8.04 36.51 8.10
C TYR A 104 8.21 38.03 8.16
N ASP A 105 7.14 38.79 8.40
CA ASP A 105 7.19 40.24 8.57
C ASP A 105 7.38 40.62 10.05
N PRO A 106 8.58 41.07 10.48
CA PRO A 106 8.83 41.48 11.87
C PRO A 106 8.24 42.87 12.23
N THR A 107 7.64 43.58 11.28
CA THR A 107 7.03 44.90 11.54
C THR A 107 5.53 44.81 11.81
N LEU A 108 4.86 43.86 11.17
CA LEU A 108 3.41 43.63 11.29
C LEU A 108 3.06 42.33 12.00
N GLY A 109 3.97 41.34 11.98
CA GLY A 109 3.77 40.02 12.52
C GLY A 109 3.69 40.01 14.05
N ASN A 110 2.98 39.01 14.57
CA ASN A 110 2.79 38.78 15.99
C ASN A 110 3.26 37.40 16.45
N ILE A 111 4.03 36.67 15.61
CA ILE A 111 4.53 35.35 15.93
C ILE A 111 5.94 35.43 16.55
N HIS A 112 6.13 34.78 17.69
CA HIS A 112 7.40 34.70 18.42
C HIS A 112 7.56 33.33 19.09
N TYR A 113 8.80 33.00 19.46
CA TYR A 113 9.08 31.75 20.17
C TYR A 113 8.38 31.72 21.53
N GLN A 114 7.66 30.63 21.82
CA GLN A 114 6.87 30.52 23.05
C GLN A 114 7.73 30.53 24.33
N ILE A 115 8.94 29.97 24.27
CA ILE A 115 9.78 29.74 25.44
C ILE A 115 10.38 31.05 25.99
N ASN A 116 10.74 31.98 25.13
CA ASN A 116 11.51 33.17 25.50
C ASN A 116 10.94 34.49 24.94
N GLY A 117 9.84 34.45 24.17
CA GLY A 117 9.23 35.64 23.58
C GLY A 117 10.07 36.31 22.49
N THR A 118 11.13 35.65 22.00
CA THR A 118 12.02 36.23 20.99
C THR A 118 11.33 36.25 19.64
N GLU A 119 11.37 37.42 19.01
CA GLU A 119 10.80 37.66 17.68
C GLU A 119 11.61 36.96 16.59
N PHE A 120 10.95 36.56 15.51
CA PHE A 120 11.59 35.94 14.35
C PHE A 120 12.40 36.94 13.54
N THR A 121 13.45 36.44 12.88
CA THR A 121 14.16 37.21 11.86
C THR A 121 13.42 37.14 10.52
N SER A 122 13.52 38.24 9.78
CA SER A 122 13.16 38.31 8.36
C SER A 122 14.15 37.43 7.59
N ALA A 123 13.73 36.21 7.25
CA ALA A 123 14.52 35.26 6.48
C ALA A 123 13.61 34.54 5.49
N ALA A 124 13.85 34.78 4.20
CA ALA A 124 13.12 34.15 3.12
C ALA A 124 13.45 32.65 3.03
N VAL A 125 12.42 31.81 2.91
CA VAL A 125 12.53 30.39 2.58
C VAL A 125 11.87 30.12 1.24
N THR A 126 12.53 29.33 0.40
CA THR A 126 11.96 28.91 -0.89
C THR A 126 10.82 27.92 -0.68
N LEU A 127 9.72 28.12 -1.40
CA LEU A 127 8.62 27.17 -1.47
C LEU A 127 9.11 25.88 -2.17
N THR A 128 8.96 24.75 -1.50
CA THR A 128 9.34 23.41 -1.99
C THR A 128 8.10 22.51 -2.07
N GLY A 129 8.25 21.22 -2.38
CA GLY A 129 7.13 20.29 -2.51
C GLY A 129 6.58 20.23 -3.93
N ASP A 130 5.28 20.00 -4.05
CA ASP A 130 4.54 19.97 -5.32
C ASP A 130 3.08 20.37 -5.08
N PHE A 131 2.38 20.86 -6.11
CA PHE A 131 0.92 20.96 -6.09
C PHE A 131 0.35 19.73 -6.80
N GLY A 132 0.86 18.57 -6.39
CA GLY A 132 0.58 17.27 -6.98
C GLY A 132 1.61 16.88 -8.02
N LEU A 133 1.64 15.58 -8.32
CA LEU A 133 2.61 15.01 -9.22
C LEU A 133 2.30 15.42 -10.66
N PHE A 134 3.13 16.32 -11.18
CA PHE A 134 3.35 16.43 -12.62
C PHE A 134 3.95 15.11 -13.10
N VAL A 135 3.11 14.14 -13.46
CA VAL A 135 3.52 13.09 -14.39
C VAL A 135 3.57 13.74 -15.77
N ALA A 136 4.58 14.57 -15.99
CA ALA A 136 5.08 14.75 -17.34
C ALA A 136 5.47 13.37 -17.84
N ALA A 137 4.74 12.89 -18.85
CA ALA A 137 5.39 12.31 -20.00
C ALA A 137 6.66 13.14 -20.29
N SER A 138 7.80 12.46 -20.32
CA SER A 138 9.12 13.08 -20.36
C SER A 138 9.20 14.21 -21.39
N THR A 139 9.42 15.44 -20.93
CA THR A 139 9.89 16.55 -21.76
C THR A 139 11.31 16.92 -21.35
N THR A 140 12.24 15.96 -21.44
CA THR A 140 13.64 16.31 -21.66
C THR A 140 13.89 16.35 -23.16
N ASN A 141 13.72 17.54 -23.73
CA ASN A 141 14.33 17.93 -24.99
C ASN A 141 15.85 17.78 -24.86
N ASN A 142 16.39 16.62 -25.22
CA ASN A 142 17.76 16.42 -25.68
C ASN A 142 17.88 15.05 -26.39
N GLY A 143 17.78 15.08 -27.72
CA GLY A 143 18.47 14.13 -28.59
C GLY A 143 17.80 12.79 -28.89
N GLY A 144 16.69 12.81 -29.61
CA GLY A 144 16.09 11.64 -30.25
C GLY A 144 14.79 12.01 -30.96
N GLY A 145 14.89 12.80 -32.04
CA GLY A 145 13.72 13.28 -32.75
C GLY A 145 12.84 12.12 -33.21
N CYS A 146 11.59 12.10 -32.74
CA CYS A 146 10.51 11.40 -33.44
C CYS A 146 10.42 12.04 -34.83
N SER A 147 10.97 11.35 -35.84
CA SER A 147 10.91 11.79 -37.23
C SER A 147 9.60 11.32 -37.84
N GLY A 148 8.50 12.03 -37.56
CA GLY A 148 7.19 11.71 -38.13
C GLY A 148 6.06 11.92 -37.13
N ASP A 149 5.14 10.96 -37.11
CA ASP A 149 3.97 10.95 -36.22
C ASP A 149 4.36 10.49 -34.82
N CYS A 150 4.00 11.31 -33.84
CA CYS A 150 4.27 11.11 -32.43
C CYS A 150 2.97 11.12 -31.62
N GLU A 151 1.82 11.00 -32.29
CA GLU A 151 0.52 10.90 -31.65
C GLU A 151 0.30 9.46 -31.22
N GLU A 152 0.00 9.28 -29.94
CA GLU A 152 -0.36 8.01 -29.36
C GLU A 152 -1.80 7.58 -29.72
N PRO A 153 -2.08 6.26 -29.83
CA PRO A 153 -3.44 5.77 -29.84
C PRO A 153 -4.18 6.13 -28.55
N THR A 154 -5.49 6.33 -28.63
CA THR A 154 -6.32 6.63 -27.45
C THR A 154 -7.62 5.84 -27.43
N LEU A 155 -8.10 5.56 -26.21
CA LEU A 155 -9.43 5.00 -25.98
C LEU A 155 -10.48 6.08 -25.68
N GLY A 156 -10.12 7.36 -25.66
CA GLY A 156 -11.02 8.42 -25.20
C GLY A 156 -10.67 9.79 -25.72
N VAL A 157 -9.66 10.41 -25.11
CA VAL A 157 -9.22 11.78 -25.41
C VAL A 157 -7.78 11.80 -25.95
N ASP A 158 -7.48 12.79 -26.78
CA ASP A 158 -6.13 13.02 -27.30
C ASP A 158 -5.20 13.73 -26.28
N ASN A 159 -4.01 14.10 -26.73
CA ASN A 159 -3.02 14.78 -25.90
C ASN A 159 -3.38 16.21 -25.50
N LEU A 160 -4.37 16.82 -26.16
CA LEU A 160 -4.94 18.13 -25.86
C LEU A 160 -6.21 18.03 -24.99
N GLY A 161 -6.67 16.81 -24.69
CA GLY A 161 -7.90 16.54 -23.94
C GLY A 161 -9.16 16.62 -24.80
N ALA A 162 -9.05 16.65 -26.13
CA ALA A 162 -10.21 16.59 -27.01
C ALA A 162 -10.72 15.15 -27.12
N ARG A 163 -12.04 14.96 -26.98
CA ARG A 163 -12.65 13.62 -27.08
C ARG A 163 -12.72 13.16 -28.52
N LEU A 164 -12.16 11.98 -28.78
CA LEU A 164 -12.15 11.30 -30.07
C LEU A 164 -12.96 10.00 -30.05
N VAL A 165 -13.10 9.39 -28.87
CA VAL A 165 -13.78 8.11 -28.68
C VAL A 165 -14.82 8.25 -27.57
N ASP A 166 -16.05 7.84 -27.90
CA ASP A 166 -17.15 7.71 -26.93
C ASP A 166 -17.29 6.24 -26.55
N ASN A 167 -17.58 6.00 -25.26
CA ASN A 167 -17.74 4.66 -24.70
C ASN A 167 -16.52 3.77 -25.00
N GLY A 168 -15.33 4.33 -24.79
CA GLY A 168 -14.05 3.71 -25.12
C GLY A 168 -13.77 2.40 -24.41
N PHE A 169 -14.39 2.19 -23.25
CA PHE A 169 -14.35 0.94 -22.50
C PHE A 169 -15.76 0.48 -22.14
N THR A 170 -16.04 -0.80 -22.36
CA THR A 170 -17.28 -1.45 -21.96
C THR A 170 -16.99 -2.78 -21.30
N TYR A 171 -17.56 -3.02 -20.13
CA TYR A 171 -17.45 -4.32 -19.45
C TYR A 171 -18.84 -4.88 -19.18
N ASN A 172 -19.13 -6.09 -19.66
CA ASN A 172 -20.44 -6.74 -19.52
C ASN A 172 -21.63 -5.84 -19.91
N GLY A 173 -21.44 -5.00 -20.93
CA GLY A 173 -22.45 -4.06 -21.43
C GLY A 173 -22.53 -2.71 -20.71
N GLN A 174 -21.70 -2.47 -19.68
CA GLN A 174 -21.60 -1.18 -19.01
C GLN A 174 -20.43 -0.37 -19.59
N SER A 175 -20.78 0.67 -20.33
CA SER A 175 -19.82 1.54 -21.02
C SER A 175 -19.41 2.76 -20.19
N ILE A 176 -18.18 3.24 -20.41
CA ILE A 176 -17.68 4.49 -19.87
C ILE A 176 -16.82 5.22 -20.90
N ASP A 177 -16.85 6.55 -20.85
CA ASP A 177 -15.90 7.39 -21.55
C ASP A 177 -14.54 7.30 -20.86
N VAL A 178 -13.53 6.85 -21.61
CA VAL A 178 -12.19 6.69 -21.09
C VAL A 178 -11.55 8.07 -20.99
N GLU A 179 -10.93 8.32 -19.85
CA GLU A 179 -10.13 9.51 -19.62
C GLU A 179 -8.66 9.22 -19.80
N ARG A 180 -7.89 10.28 -20.01
CA ARG A 180 -6.49 10.21 -20.43
C ARG A 180 -5.66 9.27 -19.57
N TYR A 181 -5.69 9.38 -18.25
CA TYR A 181 -4.96 8.46 -17.37
C TYR A 181 -5.88 7.76 -16.36
N PHE A 182 -6.76 8.56 -15.76
CA PHE A 182 -7.62 8.15 -14.66
C PHE A 182 -9.06 8.10 -15.13
N THR A 183 -9.61 6.90 -15.31
CA THR A 183 -11.03 6.73 -15.60
C THR A 183 -11.77 6.36 -14.30
N PRO A 184 -12.72 7.17 -13.81
CA PRO A 184 -13.52 6.89 -12.62
C PRO A 184 -14.57 5.81 -12.91
N TYR A 185 -14.13 4.58 -13.12
CA TYR A 185 -15.00 3.45 -13.38
C TYR A 185 -15.76 3.04 -12.11
N PRO A 186 -17.06 2.71 -12.18
CA PRO A 186 -17.76 2.14 -11.03
C PRO A 186 -17.20 0.75 -10.70
N LEU A 187 -17.25 0.36 -9.42
CA LEU A 187 -16.92 -1.00 -9.01
C LEU A 187 -17.92 -1.98 -9.64
N VAL A 188 -17.42 -2.94 -10.42
CA VAL A 188 -18.22 -4.04 -10.97
C VAL A 188 -17.84 -5.33 -10.26
N THR A 189 -18.80 -6.01 -9.65
CA THR A 189 -18.57 -7.31 -9.02
C THR A 189 -18.95 -8.44 -9.96
N VAL A 190 -18.06 -9.41 -10.15
CA VAL A 190 -18.28 -10.61 -10.99
C VAL A 190 -17.95 -11.88 -10.22
N GLN A 191 -18.56 -13.01 -10.63
CA GLN A 191 -18.32 -14.30 -10.00
C GLN A 191 -17.22 -15.09 -10.74
N THR A 192 -16.47 -15.88 -9.97
CA THR A 192 -15.62 -16.95 -10.52
C THR A 192 -16.47 -17.95 -11.33
N GLY A 193 -15.90 -18.45 -12.43
CA GLY A 193 -16.56 -19.39 -13.34
C GLY A 193 -17.57 -18.76 -14.31
N GLU A 194 -17.87 -17.46 -14.21
CA GLU A 194 -18.73 -16.75 -15.16
C GLU A 194 -17.91 -16.14 -16.31
N GLN A 195 -18.45 -16.24 -17.53
CA GLN A 195 -17.84 -15.62 -18.71
C GLN A 195 -18.13 -14.12 -18.71
N ASN A 196 -17.06 -13.33 -18.79
CA ASN A 196 -17.08 -11.88 -18.87
C ASN A 196 -16.59 -11.42 -20.24
N VAL A 197 -17.02 -10.22 -20.64
CA VAL A 197 -16.68 -9.62 -21.92
C VAL A 197 -16.30 -8.16 -21.71
N ALA A 198 -15.03 -7.85 -22.02
CA ALA A 198 -14.51 -6.50 -22.12
C ALA A 198 -14.43 -6.08 -23.60
N GLU A 199 -14.83 -4.86 -23.91
CA GLU A 199 -14.79 -4.29 -25.24
C GLU A 199 -14.14 -2.91 -25.18
N PHE A 200 -13.20 -2.67 -26.08
CA PHE A 200 -12.36 -1.47 -26.13
C PHE A 200 -12.43 -0.87 -27.52
N LYS A 201 -12.63 0.44 -27.62
CA LYS A 201 -12.52 1.18 -28.87
C LYS A 201 -11.23 1.98 -28.83
N ILE A 202 -10.38 1.79 -29.83
CA ILE A 202 -9.05 2.41 -29.90
C ILE A 202 -8.98 3.22 -31.18
N TYR A 203 -8.78 4.53 -31.02
CA TYR A 203 -8.51 5.45 -32.11
C TYR A 203 -7.02 5.56 -32.34
N GLU A 204 -6.63 5.65 -33.61
CA GLU A 204 -5.28 5.93 -34.05
C GLU A 204 -5.34 6.87 -35.25
N ASN A 205 -4.61 7.99 -35.18
CA ASN A 205 -4.73 9.10 -36.13
C ASN A 205 -4.31 8.71 -37.57
N THR A 206 -3.42 7.73 -37.71
CA THR A 206 -2.99 7.16 -39.00
C THR A 206 -3.88 6.04 -39.50
N GLY A 207 -4.87 5.62 -38.72
CA GLY A 207 -5.81 4.54 -39.02
C GLY A 207 -5.70 3.35 -38.06
N SER A 208 -6.84 2.71 -37.78
CA SER A 208 -6.98 1.57 -36.86
C SER A 208 -6.05 0.39 -37.18
N ASP A 209 -5.64 0.23 -38.43
CA ASP A 209 -4.72 -0.82 -38.85
C ASP A 209 -3.30 -0.67 -38.29
N ASN A 210 -2.92 0.54 -37.87
CA ASN A 210 -1.59 0.86 -37.35
C ASN A 210 -1.44 0.60 -35.85
N ILE A 211 -2.48 0.15 -35.17
CA ILE A 211 -2.39 -0.32 -33.78
C ILE A 211 -1.68 -1.67 -33.79
N SER A 212 -0.59 -1.77 -33.03
CA SER A 212 0.27 -2.96 -33.00
C SER A 212 0.15 -3.76 -31.72
N HIS A 213 -0.37 -3.18 -30.65
CA HIS A 213 -0.47 -3.84 -29.37
C HIS A 213 -1.61 -3.31 -28.54
N PHE A 214 -2.25 -4.22 -27.81
CA PHE A 214 -3.22 -3.96 -26.78
C PHE A 214 -2.97 -4.92 -25.62
N GLU A 215 -2.77 -4.37 -24.43
CA GLU A 215 -2.56 -5.10 -23.18
C GLU A 215 -3.69 -4.78 -22.23
N LEU A 216 -4.21 -5.82 -21.58
CA LEU A 216 -5.26 -5.75 -20.58
C LEU A 216 -4.80 -6.47 -19.31
N ALA A 217 -4.66 -5.72 -18.23
CA ALA A 217 -4.22 -6.23 -16.94
C ALA A 217 -5.31 -6.10 -15.87
N PHE A 218 -5.46 -7.17 -15.08
CA PHE A 218 -6.39 -7.22 -13.95
C PHE A 218 -5.64 -7.24 -12.61
N GLY A 219 -6.32 -6.84 -11.55
CA GLY A 219 -5.84 -7.04 -10.18
C GLY A 219 -4.66 -6.16 -9.77
N LEU A 220 -4.61 -4.93 -10.29
CA LEU A 220 -3.59 -3.96 -9.91
C LEU A 220 -3.91 -3.31 -8.55
N ALA A 221 -2.90 -3.13 -7.70
CA ALA A 221 -3.01 -2.32 -6.50
C ALA A 221 -2.79 -0.82 -6.80
N LYS A 222 -3.17 0.05 -5.87
CA LYS A 222 -2.88 1.50 -5.96
C LYS A 222 -1.36 1.71 -6.13
N GLY A 223 -0.97 2.41 -7.19
CA GLY A 223 0.43 2.74 -7.51
C GLY A 223 1.22 1.64 -8.22
N GLN A 224 0.61 0.49 -8.55
CA GLN A 224 1.28 -0.53 -9.36
C GLN A 224 1.19 -0.20 -10.85
N SER A 225 2.28 -0.44 -11.58
CA SER A 225 2.27 -0.39 -13.05
C SER A 225 1.68 -1.66 -13.63
N ILE A 226 1.21 -1.57 -14.88
CA ILE A 226 0.56 -2.67 -15.60
C ILE A 226 1.44 -3.95 -15.62
N GLY A 227 2.76 -3.80 -15.81
CA GLY A 227 3.70 -4.91 -15.80
C GLY A 227 3.90 -5.60 -14.44
N MET A 228 3.32 -5.07 -13.35
CA MET A 228 3.27 -5.75 -12.05
C MET A 228 2.04 -6.67 -11.88
N SER A 229 1.06 -6.57 -12.78
CA SER A 229 -0.09 -7.48 -12.77
C SER A 229 0.36 -8.91 -13.06
N LYS A 230 -0.31 -9.85 -12.39
CA LYS A 230 -0.14 -11.29 -12.60
C LYS A 230 -1.24 -11.89 -13.47
N ALA A 231 -2.09 -11.08 -14.06
CA ALA A 231 -3.21 -11.52 -14.88
C ALA A 231 -3.34 -10.58 -16.07
N VAL A 232 -2.54 -10.84 -17.11
CA VAL A 232 -2.38 -9.95 -18.26
C VAL A 232 -2.67 -10.68 -19.57
N ILE A 233 -3.55 -10.10 -20.38
CA ILE A 233 -3.88 -10.54 -21.73
C ILE A 233 -3.26 -9.54 -22.70
N ASN A 234 -2.35 -10.02 -23.54
CA ASN A 234 -1.72 -9.24 -24.59
C ASN A 234 -2.28 -9.68 -25.93
N TRP A 235 -2.66 -8.70 -26.75
CA TRP A 235 -2.91 -8.86 -28.17
C TRP A 235 -1.84 -8.07 -28.91
N ASP A 236 -1.15 -8.72 -29.83
CA ASP A 236 -0.10 -8.13 -30.64
C ASP A 236 -0.41 -8.36 -32.12
N LYS A 237 -0.27 -7.33 -32.94
CA LYS A 237 -0.35 -7.40 -34.41
C LYS A 237 1.02 -7.12 -34.99
N SER A 238 1.58 -8.11 -35.68
CA SER A 238 2.85 -7.94 -36.38
C SER A 238 2.69 -7.04 -37.61
N TRP A 239 3.83 -6.58 -38.16
CA TRP A 239 3.86 -5.72 -39.35
C TRP A 239 3.23 -6.37 -40.61
N ASP A 240 3.22 -7.70 -40.69
CA ASP A 240 2.57 -8.49 -41.75
C ASP A 240 1.09 -8.80 -41.44
N GLY A 241 0.55 -8.21 -40.37
CA GLY A 241 -0.87 -8.31 -39.99
C GLY A 241 -1.24 -9.60 -39.27
N ILE A 242 -0.26 -10.38 -38.80
CA ILE A 242 -0.53 -11.58 -38.00
C ILE A 242 -0.86 -11.15 -36.57
N GLU A 243 -2.04 -11.52 -36.12
CA GLU A 243 -2.47 -11.29 -34.74
C GLU A 243 -2.07 -12.46 -33.85
N THR A 244 -1.56 -12.15 -32.67
CA THR A 244 -1.18 -13.12 -31.64
C THR A 244 -1.74 -12.70 -30.30
N VAL A 245 -2.10 -13.68 -29.47
CA VAL A 245 -2.55 -13.46 -28.11
C VAL A 245 -1.58 -14.16 -27.17
N THR A 246 -1.00 -13.42 -26.23
CA THR A 246 -0.15 -13.98 -25.18
C THR A 246 -0.77 -13.73 -23.80
N LEU A 247 -0.66 -14.72 -22.92
CA LEU A 247 -1.22 -14.70 -21.58
C LEU A 247 -0.09 -14.75 -20.56
N VAL A 248 -0.04 -13.76 -19.66
CA VAL A 248 0.82 -13.78 -18.48
C VAL A 248 -0.06 -13.99 -17.26
N ASP A 249 -0.14 -15.26 -16.84
CA ASP A 249 -0.98 -15.69 -15.73
C ASP A 249 -0.32 -16.85 -14.95
N PRO A 250 0.72 -16.56 -14.14
CA PRO A 250 1.41 -17.59 -13.35
C PRO A 250 0.51 -18.24 -12.28
N GLU A 251 -0.59 -17.60 -11.92
CA GLU A 251 -1.52 -18.10 -10.88
C GLU A 251 -2.73 -18.83 -11.48
N ASN A 252 -2.83 -18.93 -12.81
CA ASN A 252 -3.93 -19.53 -13.56
C ASN A 252 -5.30 -18.96 -13.16
N VAL A 253 -5.39 -17.65 -12.98
CA VAL A 253 -6.63 -16.96 -12.59
C VAL A 253 -7.56 -16.67 -13.77
N LEU A 254 -7.09 -16.79 -15.02
CA LEU A 254 -7.85 -16.56 -16.24
C LEU A 254 -8.00 -17.85 -17.06
N GLU A 255 -9.17 -18.03 -17.67
CA GLU A 255 -9.44 -19.11 -18.63
C GLU A 255 -10.40 -18.68 -19.74
N ASN A 256 -10.57 -19.55 -20.74
CA ASN A 256 -11.49 -19.35 -21.88
C ASN A 256 -11.29 -18.00 -22.59
N ILE A 257 -10.04 -17.60 -22.76
CA ILE A 257 -9.67 -16.30 -23.32
C ILE A 257 -9.85 -16.32 -24.82
N ILE A 258 -10.68 -15.42 -25.33
CA ILE A 258 -10.90 -15.21 -26.76
C ILE A 258 -10.79 -13.71 -27.01
N VAL A 259 -9.82 -13.33 -27.82
CA VAL A 259 -9.67 -11.95 -28.31
C VAL A 259 -10.11 -11.90 -29.76
N THR A 260 -10.98 -10.96 -30.08
CA THR A 260 -11.43 -10.69 -31.45
C THR A 260 -11.31 -9.20 -31.75
N THR A 261 -10.85 -8.88 -32.96
CA THR A 261 -10.75 -7.51 -33.45
C THR A 261 -11.75 -7.25 -34.56
N SER A 262 -12.21 -6.01 -34.66
CA SER A 262 -13.06 -5.53 -35.76
C SER A 262 -12.92 -4.02 -35.92
N GLU A 263 -13.41 -3.47 -37.02
CA GLU A 263 -13.48 -2.01 -37.21
C GLU A 263 -14.87 -1.48 -36.85
N GLY A 264 -14.91 -0.35 -36.13
CA GLY A 264 -16.15 0.32 -35.78
C GLY A 264 -16.01 1.84 -35.75
N ASN A 265 -17.09 2.54 -35.39
CA ASN A 265 -17.03 3.99 -35.24
C ASN A 265 -16.54 4.34 -33.82
N CYS A 266 -15.67 5.35 -33.74
CA CYS A 266 -15.15 5.86 -32.47
C CYS A 266 -16.20 6.60 -31.65
N SER A 267 -17.04 7.39 -32.31
CA SER A 267 -18.18 8.10 -31.74
C SER A 267 -19.39 7.99 -32.65
N ASP A 268 -20.57 8.27 -32.09
CA ASP A 268 -21.81 8.34 -32.88
C ASP A 268 -21.88 9.63 -33.71
N GLU A 269 -21.21 10.69 -33.25
CA GLU A 269 -21.18 12.00 -33.92
C GLU A 269 -20.11 12.10 -35.01
N PHE A 270 -18.92 11.54 -34.77
CA PHE A 270 -17.79 11.60 -35.71
C PHE A 270 -17.54 10.21 -36.30
N GLN A 271 -17.70 10.09 -37.63
CA GLN A 271 -17.52 8.82 -38.36
C GLN A 271 -16.05 8.34 -38.46
N GLN A 272 -15.21 8.74 -37.51
CA GLN A 272 -13.85 8.24 -37.37
C GLN A 272 -13.88 6.74 -37.04
N LYS A 273 -12.88 6.02 -37.55
CA LYS A 273 -12.76 4.57 -37.42
C LYS A 273 -11.85 4.21 -36.27
N CYS A 274 -12.32 3.27 -35.45
CA CYS A 274 -11.62 2.71 -34.32
C CYS A 274 -11.40 1.21 -34.54
N LEU A 275 -10.29 0.70 -34.01
CA LEU A 275 -10.15 -0.72 -33.76
C LEU A 275 -10.99 -1.07 -32.54
N ILE A 276 -11.92 -2.00 -32.70
CA ILE A 276 -12.66 -2.59 -31.60
C ILE A 276 -11.98 -3.88 -31.20
N VAL A 277 -11.41 -3.91 -30.00
CA VAL A 277 -10.83 -5.11 -29.39
C VAL A 277 -11.81 -5.64 -28.37
N LYS A 278 -12.21 -6.90 -28.54
CA LYS A 278 -13.15 -7.58 -27.65
C LYS A 278 -12.47 -8.78 -27.02
N VAL A 279 -12.44 -8.80 -25.69
CA VAL A 279 -11.80 -9.84 -24.88
C VAL A 279 -12.89 -10.54 -24.07
N ALA A 280 -13.20 -11.78 -24.46
CA ALA A 280 -13.98 -12.68 -23.63
C ALA A 280 -13.04 -13.49 -22.74
N HIS A 281 -13.36 -13.64 -21.46
CA HIS A 281 -12.54 -14.38 -20.50
C HIS A 281 -13.39 -14.88 -19.33
N THR A 282 -12.85 -15.78 -18.52
CA THR A 282 -13.48 -16.28 -17.30
C THR A 282 -12.45 -16.24 -16.17
N PHE A 283 -12.86 -15.79 -14.98
CA PHE A 283 -11.98 -15.85 -13.82
C PHE A 283 -12.12 -17.18 -13.10
N ARG A 284 -11.00 -17.84 -12.83
CA ARG A 284 -10.94 -19.06 -12.04
C ARG A 284 -10.78 -18.79 -10.55
N ALA A 285 -10.24 -17.65 -10.15
CA ALA A 285 -9.96 -17.32 -8.76
C ALA A 285 -10.14 -15.82 -8.49
N PRO A 286 -10.47 -15.43 -7.25
CA PRO A 286 -10.54 -14.03 -6.86
C PRO A 286 -9.15 -13.39 -6.83
N LEU A 287 -9.06 -12.13 -7.26
CA LEU A 287 -7.83 -11.32 -7.20
C LEU A 287 -7.74 -10.55 -5.88
N ASP A 288 -6.53 -10.15 -5.51
CA ASP A 288 -6.29 -9.35 -4.29
C ASP A 288 -6.73 -7.90 -4.43
N PHE A 289 -6.72 -7.39 -5.66
CA PHE A 289 -7.09 -6.03 -6.00
C PHE A 289 -8.06 -6.05 -7.20
N ASN A 290 -8.69 -4.91 -7.42
CA ASN A 290 -9.78 -4.75 -8.37
C ASN A 290 -9.44 -3.77 -9.52
N MET A 291 -8.33 -3.02 -9.45
CA MET A 291 -8.02 -2.08 -10.52
C MET A 291 -7.65 -2.81 -11.82
N LEU A 292 -8.08 -2.22 -12.93
CA LEU A 292 -7.80 -2.67 -14.28
C LEU A 292 -6.92 -1.64 -14.99
N GLY A 293 -6.02 -2.11 -15.83
CA GLY A 293 -5.15 -1.26 -16.63
C GLY A 293 -5.13 -1.71 -18.08
N THR A 294 -5.02 -0.76 -19.00
CA THR A 294 -4.77 -1.03 -20.41
C THR A 294 -3.53 -0.29 -20.89
N ASN A 295 -2.81 -0.90 -21.82
CA ASN A 295 -1.67 -0.29 -22.49
C ASN A 295 -1.78 -0.57 -24.00
N VAL A 296 -1.64 0.47 -24.82
CA VAL A 296 -1.83 0.39 -26.26
C VAL A 296 -0.67 1.09 -26.94
N TRP A 297 -0.15 0.51 -28.03
CA TRP A 297 0.79 1.24 -28.88
C TRP A 297 0.63 0.98 -30.37
N ASP A 298 1.03 1.95 -31.16
CA ASP A 298 1.03 1.89 -32.62
C ASP A 298 2.29 1.19 -33.19
N VAL A 299 2.38 1.11 -34.52
CA VAL A 299 3.54 0.57 -35.25
C VAL A 299 4.84 1.37 -35.03
N LYS A 300 4.74 2.61 -34.55
CA LYS A 300 5.88 3.49 -34.22
C LYS A 300 6.25 3.45 -32.75
N ARG A 301 5.51 2.67 -31.94
CA ARG A 301 5.65 2.55 -30.48
C ARG A 301 5.30 3.84 -29.74
N ASN A 302 4.47 4.69 -30.32
CA ASN A 302 3.74 5.70 -29.54
C ASN A 302 2.74 4.93 -28.68
N ALA A 303 2.83 5.11 -27.37
CA ALA A 303 2.15 4.26 -26.40
C ALA A 303 1.31 5.09 -25.44
N TRP A 304 0.18 4.52 -25.03
CA TRP A 304 -0.72 5.13 -24.09
C TRP A 304 -1.26 4.11 -23.08
N GLN A 305 -1.42 4.55 -21.82
CA GLN A 305 -1.92 3.72 -20.73
C GLN A 305 -3.12 4.35 -20.05
N ASN A 306 -4.12 3.53 -19.71
CA ASN A 306 -5.31 3.97 -18.96
C ASN A 306 -5.52 3.06 -17.75
N PHE A 307 -5.95 3.65 -16.64
CA PHE A 307 -6.31 2.94 -15.42
C PHE A 307 -7.78 3.17 -15.07
N TYR A 308 -8.44 2.10 -14.66
CA TYR A 308 -9.87 2.09 -14.32
C TYR A 308 -9.99 1.81 -12.82
N ASN A 309 -10.17 2.89 -12.07
CA ASN A 309 -10.20 2.84 -10.60
C ASN A 309 -11.54 2.31 -10.11
N HIS A 310 -11.56 1.68 -8.93
CA HIS A 310 -12.56 0.70 -8.49
C HIS A 310 -12.66 -0.58 -9.35
N GLY A 311 -12.58 -0.48 -10.68
CA GLY A 311 -12.39 -1.61 -11.58
C GLY A 311 -13.36 -2.78 -11.35
N ILE A 312 -12.83 -4.01 -11.32
CA ILE A 312 -13.60 -5.25 -11.25
C ILE A 312 -13.21 -6.04 -10.01
N GLU A 313 -14.17 -6.27 -9.12
CA GLU A 313 -14.04 -7.17 -7.97
C GLU A 313 -14.49 -8.57 -8.37
N ILE A 314 -13.62 -9.56 -8.17
CA ILE A 314 -13.90 -10.96 -8.45
C ILE A 314 -14.19 -11.67 -7.13
N VAL A 315 -15.39 -12.23 -7.00
CA VAL A 315 -15.82 -12.95 -5.79
C VAL A 315 -16.15 -14.42 -6.10
N GLY A 316 -16.20 -15.23 -5.05
CA GLY A 316 -16.45 -16.68 -5.14
C GLY A 316 -15.21 -17.53 -4.83
N GLU A 317 -15.41 -18.85 -4.82
CA GLU A 317 -14.35 -19.81 -4.51
C GLU A 317 -13.38 -19.99 -5.68
N SER A 318 -12.11 -20.26 -5.37
CA SER A 318 -11.12 -20.59 -6.40
C SER A 318 -11.45 -21.94 -7.03
N LEU A 319 -11.53 -21.98 -8.36
CA LEU A 319 -11.64 -23.17 -9.19
C LEU A 319 -10.26 -23.78 -9.52
N ASN A 320 -9.18 -23.17 -9.05
CA ASN A 320 -7.84 -23.73 -9.17
C ASN A 320 -7.64 -24.88 -8.18
N PRO A 321 -6.81 -25.89 -8.54
CA PRO A 321 -6.41 -26.90 -7.58
C PRO A 321 -5.86 -26.22 -6.30
N PRO A 322 -6.21 -26.74 -5.11
CA PRO A 322 -5.63 -26.27 -3.85
C PRO A 322 -4.11 -26.24 -3.91
N LYS A 323 -3.49 -25.19 -3.36
CA LYS A 323 -2.03 -25.16 -3.22
C LYS A 323 -1.59 -26.16 -2.16
N GLU A 324 -0.50 -26.85 -2.42
CA GLU A 324 0.10 -27.82 -1.50
C GLU A 324 1.40 -27.27 -0.93
N TYR A 325 1.65 -27.54 0.36
CA TYR A 325 2.86 -27.11 1.06
C TYR A 325 3.42 -28.22 1.92
N ASP A 326 4.72 -28.45 1.79
CA ASP A 326 5.46 -29.28 2.73
C ASP A 326 6.24 -28.40 3.71
N GLY A 327 6.24 -28.78 4.99
CA GLY A 327 7.00 -28.06 6.00
C GLY A 327 7.34 -28.91 7.21
N ILE A 328 8.08 -28.33 8.15
CA ILE A 328 8.46 -28.99 9.40
C ILE A 328 7.90 -28.20 10.58
N TYR A 329 7.02 -28.82 11.36
CA TYR A 329 6.49 -28.25 12.60
C TYR A 329 6.90 -29.11 13.78
N LYS A 330 7.68 -28.54 14.71
CA LYS A 330 8.19 -29.23 15.92
C LYS A 330 8.88 -30.58 15.62
N GLY A 331 9.55 -30.67 14.46
CA GLY A 331 10.28 -31.87 14.03
C GLY A 331 9.44 -32.89 13.24
N HIS A 332 8.16 -32.64 13.01
CA HIS A 332 7.32 -33.45 12.13
C HIS A 332 7.16 -32.80 10.77
N ILE A 333 7.33 -33.57 9.71
CA ILE A 333 6.98 -33.15 8.35
C ILE A 333 5.45 -33.12 8.26
N TYR A 334 4.90 -32.03 7.75
CA TYR A 334 3.48 -31.90 7.44
C TYR A 334 3.34 -31.62 5.94
N HIS A 335 2.22 -32.08 5.38
CA HIS A 335 1.76 -31.76 4.03
C HIS A 335 0.42 -31.04 4.17
N LEU A 336 0.33 -29.79 3.74
CA LEU A 336 -0.88 -28.97 3.82
C LEU A 336 -1.53 -28.84 2.45
N THR A 337 -2.85 -28.92 2.43
CA THR A 337 -3.69 -28.56 1.30
C THR A 337 -4.46 -27.30 1.68
N GLU A 338 -4.24 -26.19 0.96
CA GLU A 338 -4.94 -24.93 1.22
C GLU A 338 -6.46 -25.06 1.06
N THR A 339 -7.20 -24.60 2.06
CA THR A 339 -8.65 -24.45 2.01
C THR A 339 -9.07 -22.99 1.79
N SER A 340 -8.20 -22.03 2.10
CA SER A 340 -8.35 -20.61 1.77
C SER A 340 -6.99 -19.91 1.76
N LYS A 341 -6.97 -18.59 1.46
CA LYS A 341 -5.75 -17.76 1.52
C LYS A 341 -5.04 -17.78 2.89
N THR A 342 -5.76 -18.11 3.96
CA THR A 342 -5.23 -18.10 5.33
C THR A 342 -5.45 -19.41 6.08
N THR A 343 -6.06 -20.42 5.45
CA THR A 343 -6.37 -21.70 6.09
C THR A 343 -5.96 -22.88 5.23
N ALA A 344 -5.51 -23.95 5.87
CA ALA A 344 -5.20 -25.21 5.21
C ALA A 344 -5.54 -26.40 6.11
N VAL A 345 -5.59 -27.59 5.54
CA VAL A 345 -5.75 -28.85 6.25
C VAL A 345 -4.57 -29.76 5.96
N ASP A 346 -4.11 -30.53 6.95
CA ASP A 346 -3.11 -31.57 6.71
C ASP A 346 -3.72 -32.94 6.43
N GLU A 347 -2.88 -33.92 6.10
CA GLU A 347 -3.26 -35.32 5.84
C GLU A 347 -4.03 -35.97 7.02
N LEU A 348 -3.92 -35.42 8.23
CA LEU A 348 -4.59 -35.92 9.43
C LEU A 348 -5.91 -35.19 9.72
N GLY A 349 -6.26 -34.18 8.93
CA GLY A 349 -7.45 -33.36 9.11
C GLY A 349 -7.32 -32.33 10.26
N ASP A 350 -6.09 -32.04 10.69
CA ASP A 350 -5.84 -30.88 11.54
C ASP A 350 -5.92 -29.61 10.68
N THR A 351 -6.50 -28.54 11.23
CA THR A 351 -6.59 -27.24 10.54
C THR A 351 -5.36 -26.40 10.87
N TRP A 352 -4.97 -25.57 9.92
CA TRP A 352 -3.80 -24.71 10.00
C TRP A 352 -4.18 -23.30 9.59
N THR A 353 -3.67 -22.30 10.31
CA THR A 353 -3.82 -20.88 9.98
C THR A 353 -2.49 -20.29 9.54
N PHE A 354 -2.50 -19.46 8.50
CA PHE A 354 -1.34 -18.72 8.03
C PHE A 354 -1.30 -17.30 8.60
N ASP A 355 -0.30 -17.02 9.44
CA ASP A 355 0.11 -15.67 9.84
C ASP A 355 1.63 -15.57 9.68
N LYS A 356 2.06 -15.28 8.44
CA LYS A 356 3.46 -15.31 7.95
C LYS A 356 4.11 -16.70 7.95
N ILE A 357 3.68 -17.59 8.82
CA ILE A 357 4.11 -18.98 8.94
C ILE A 357 2.88 -19.83 9.25
N TRP A 358 2.75 -20.98 8.59
CA TRP A 358 1.69 -21.94 8.88
C TRP A 358 1.79 -22.44 10.31
N THR A 359 0.72 -22.25 11.08
CA THR A 359 0.61 -22.71 12.47
C THR A 359 -0.62 -23.59 12.61
N ARG A 360 -0.43 -24.81 13.12
CA ARG A 360 -1.54 -25.73 13.37
C ARG A 360 -2.48 -25.15 14.43
N ASP A 361 -3.76 -25.11 14.12
CA ASP A 361 -4.78 -24.67 15.05
C ASP A 361 -4.90 -25.69 16.17
N PHE A 362 -4.74 -25.24 17.41
CA PHE A 362 -5.02 -26.09 18.55
C PHE A 362 -6.55 -26.22 18.66
N LYS A 363 -7.10 -27.36 18.22
CA LYS A 363 -8.41 -27.80 18.70
C LYS A 363 -8.29 -27.91 20.21
N ASN A 364 -8.90 -26.99 20.96
CA ASN A 364 -9.20 -27.21 22.36
C ASN A 364 -10.07 -28.47 22.40
N THR A 365 -9.46 -29.62 22.66
CA THR A 365 -10.19 -30.83 23.03
C THR A 365 -11.16 -30.41 24.12
N ILE A 366 -12.46 -30.54 23.83
CA ILE A 366 -13.51 -30.41 24.83
C ILE A 366 -13.03 -31.22 26.03
N ILE A 367 -12.82 -30.55 27.15
CA ILE A 367 -12.44 -31.18 28.41
C ILE A 367 -13.64 -32.04 28.82
N THR A 368 -13.66 -33.30 28.40
CA THR A 368 -14.41 -34.33 29.09
C THR A 368 -13.63 -34.65 30.36
N ASP A 369 -14.17 -34.27 31.51
CA ASP A 369 -13.61 -34.67 32.80
C ASP A 369 -13.50 -36.21 32.84
N PRO A 370 -12.29 -36.77 32.89
CA PRO A 370 -12.16 -38.22 33.06
C PRO A 370 -12.69 -38.60 34.46
N GLU A 371 -13.30 -39.78 34.61
CA GLU A 371 -13.88 -40.33 35.87
C GLU A 371 -12.82 -40.67 36.95
N TRP A 372 -11.73 -39.90 37.02
CA TRP A 372 -10.63 -40.16 37.92
C TRP A 372 -10.89 -39.39 39.22
N ASN A 373 -10.79 -40.07 40.37
CA ASN A 373 -10.98 -39.49 41.70
C ASN A 373 -9.89 -38.47 42.11
N VAL A 374 -9.04 -38.05 41.17
CA VAL A 374 -7.93 -37.12 41.39
C VAL A 374 -8.14 -35.92 40.49
N MET A 375 -8.36 -34.76 41.09
CA MET A 375 -8.52 -33.50 40.36
C MET A 375 -7.17 -33.09 39.74
N THR A 376 -7.13 -33.04 38.41
CA THR A 376 -5.97 -32.60 37.64
C THR A 376 -6.20 -31.21 37.06
N ARG A 377 -5.12 -30.56 36.57
CA ARG A 377 -5.19 -29.26 35.87
C ARG A 377 -6.06 -29.27 34.59
N HIS A 378 -6.46 -30.44 34.12
CA HIS A 378 -7.28 -30.63 32.95
C HIS A 378 -8.74 -30.84 33.30
N ASN A 379 -9.15 -30.74 34.58
CA ASN A 379 -10.55 -30.84 34.97
C ASN A 379 -11.29 -29.51 34.82
N SER A 380 -12.56 -29.55 34.41
CA SER A 380 -13.41 -28.37 34.23
C SER A 380 -13.53 -27.51 35.49
N ASN A 381 -13.49 -28.16 36.66
CA ASN A 381 -13.59 -27.53 37.98
C ASN A 381 -12.26 -27.15 38.63
N PHE A 382 -11.12 -27.32 37.95
CA PHE A 382 -9.81 -27.06 38.55
C PHE A 382 -9.65 -25.59 38.99
N ASN A 383 -10.11 -24.64 38.18
CA ASN A 383 -10.04 -23.21 38.52
C ASN A 383 -10.85 -22.88 39.80
N ASN A 384 -12.03 -23.48 39.96
CA ASN A 384 -12.85 -23.31 41.16
C ASN A 384 -12.15 -23.84 42.42
N HIS A 385 -11.40 -24.94 42.30
CA HIS A 385 -10.61 -25.49 43.40
C HIS A 385 -9.42 -24.59 43.78
N VAL A 386 -8.71 -24.04 42.79
CA VAL A 386 -7.62 -23.09 43.00
C VAL A 386 -8.13 -21.84 43.73
N ASP A 387 -9.26 -21.28 43.28
CA ASP A 387 -9.83 -20.09 43.91
C ASP A 387 -10.27 -20.38 45.36
N ALA A 388 -10.83 -21.57 45.63
CA ALA A 388 -11.22 -21.98 46.98
C ALA A 388 -10.02 -22.16 47.93
N GLU A 389 -8.91 -22.73 47.45
CA GLU A 389 -7.68 -22.87 48.25
C GLU A 389 -7.00 -21.51 48.49
N ALA A 390 -7.07 -20.60 47.52
CA ALA A 390 -6.59 -19.23 47.70
C ALA A 390 -7.35 -18.49 48.81
N VAL A 391 -8.68 -18.61 48.84
CA VAL A 391 -9.51 -18.03 49.91
C VAL A 391 -9.15 -18.60 51.28
N LYS A 392 -8.98 -19.93 51.41
CA LYS A 392 -8.56 -20.55 52.67
C LYS A 392 -7.18 -20.07 53.14
N ALA A 393 -6.25 -19.93 52.21
CA ALA A 393 -4.91 -19.43 52.50
C ALA A 393 -4.96 -17.97 52.98
N ILE A 394 -5.77 -17.13 52.33
CA ILE A 394 -6.00 -15.73 52.72
C ILE A 394 -6.60 -15.65 54.13
N ASP A 395 -7.65 -16.42 54.42
CA ASP A 395 -8.27 -16.43 55.76
C ASP A 395 -7.26 -16.84 56.84
N THR A 396 -6.45 -17.85 56.56
CA THR A 396 -5.39 -18.31 57.48
C THR A 396 -4.31 -17.23 57.67
N LEU A 397 -3.95 -16.53 56.60
CA LEU A 397 -2.94 -15.46 56.62
C LEU A 397 -3.46 -14.22 57.37
N MET A 398 -4.72 -13.85 57.22
CA MET A 398 -5.35 -12.74 57.93
C MET A 398 -5.46 -12.99 59.43
N VAL A 399 -5.69 -14.24 59.84
CA VAL A 399 -5.69 -14.64 61.26
C VAL A 399 -4.28 -14.59 61.86
N SER A 400 -3.26 -14.97 61.08
CA SER A 400 -1.88 -15.09 61.58
C SER A 400 -1.06 -13.80 61.46
N CYS A 401 -1.36 -12.93 60.49
CA CYS A 401 -0.72 -11.63 60.33
C CYS A 401 -1.66 -10.60 59.68
N PRO A 402 -2.47 -9.88 60.48
CA PRO A 402 -3.46 -8.92 59.99
C PRO A 402 -2.88 -7.72 59.23
N THR A 403 -1.57 -7.46 59.37
CA THR A 403 -0.87 -6.33 58.75
C THR A 403 0.04 -6.75 57.59
N CYS A 404 0.11 -8.05 57.27
CA CYS A 404 0.99 -8.56 56.22
C CYS A 404 0.48 -8.30 54.79
N LEU A 405 -0.75 -7.82 54.61
CA LEU A 405 -1.32 -7.50 53.30
C LEU A 405 -1.71 -6.02 53.25
N LYS A 406 -1.13 -5.26 52.30
CA LYS A 406 -1.47 -3.84 52.07
C LYS A 406 -2.45 -3.64 50.90
N SER A 407 -2.55 -4.59 49.97
CA SER A 407 -3.58 -4.68 48.91
C SER A 407 -3.80 -6.15 48.52
N PHE A 408 -4.98 -6.49 48.03
CA PHE A 408 -5.32 -7.83 47.52
C PHE A 408 -4.71 -8.12 46.13
N ASP A 409 -4.06 -7.14 45.49
CA ASP A 409 -3.41 -7.30 44.17
C ASP A 409 -2.12 -8.14 44.21
N ASP A 410 -1.55 -8.39 45.40
CA ASP A 410 -0.30 -9.13 45.58
C ASP A 410 -0.42 -10.64 45.26
N PHE A 411 -1.65 -11.17 45.12
CA PHE A 411 -1.91 -12.58 44.75
C PHE A 411 -2.12 -12.80 43.24
N THR A 412 -2.22 -11.73 42.46
CA THR A 412 -2.45 -11.78 41.01
C THR A 412 -1.34 -12.48 40.21
N PRO A 413 -0.04 -12.50 40.61
CA PRO A 413 0.97 -13.14 39.76
C PRO A 413 0.99 -14.68 39.85
N SER A 414 0.15 -15.32 40.68
CA SER A 414 0.15 -16.79 40.78
C SER A 414 -0.47 -17.51 39.57
N LYS A 415 -1.12 -16.80 38.63
CA LYS A 415 -1.66 -17.39 37.38
C LYS A 415 -0.63 -17.51 36.25
N THR A 416 0.56 -16.96 36.43
CA THR A 416 1.70 -17.19 35.55
C THR A 416 2.96 -17.14 36.38
N ILE A 417 3.58 -18.30 36.62
CA ILE A 417 5.03 -18.31 36.82
C ILE A 417 5.61 -17.84 35.48
N THR A 418 5.80 -16.52 35.34
CA THR A 418 6.82 -16.01 34.45
C THR A 418 8.11 -16.59 34.98
N TYR A 419 8.59 -17.63 34.30
CA TYR A 419 9.92 -18.16 34.56
C TYR A 419 10.87 -16.96 34.55
N SER A 420 11.58 -16.75 35.66
CA SER A 420 12.74 -15.86 35.72
C SER A 420 13.52 -16.01 34.43
N GLU A 421 13.84 -14.89 33.78
CA GLU A 421 14.56 -14.75 32.51
C GLU A 421 15.13 -16.08 32.03
N ARG A 422 14.59 -16.64 30.93
CA ARG A 422 15.13 -17.87 30.33
C ARG A 422 16.63 -17.66 30.12
N ILE A 423 17.45 -18.20 31.01
CA ILE A 423 18.87 -18.37 30.77
C ILE A 423 18.92 -19.23 29.53
N ASN A 424 19.44 -18.68 28.43
CA ASN A 424 19.57 -19.43 27.20
C ASN A 424 20.37 -20.69 27.55
N LYS A 425 19.82 -21.88 27.27
CA LYS A 425 20.49 -23.15 27.59
C LYS A 425 21.86 -23.24 26.92
N LEU A 426 22.07 -22.48 25.85
CA LEU A 426 23.35 -22.33 25.16
C LEU A 426 24.40 -21.56 25.98
N ASP A 427 24.01 -20.79 26.99
CA ASP A 427 24.93 -20.06 27.87
C ASP A 427 25.33 -20.89 29.11
N ASN A 428 24.73 -22.08 29.29
CA ASN A 428 25.12 -22.98 30.37
C ASN A 428 26.43 -23.70 30.00
N PRO A 429 27.53 -23.49 30.76
CA PRO A 429 28.84 -24.05 30.44
C PRO A 429 28.86 -25.60 30.46
N GLU A 430 27.97 -26.24 31.21
CA GLU A 430 27.84 -27.69 31.24
C GLU A 430 27.18 -28.22 29.95
N ILE A 431 26.24 -27.46 29.37
CA ILE A 431 25.60 -27.79 28.10
C ILE A 431 26.58 -27.54 26.94
N GLN A 432 27.33 -26.44 26.96
CA GLN A 432 28.39 -26.18 25.98
C GLN A 432 29.45 -27.28 25.98
N SER A 433 29.87 -27.74 27.17
CA SER A 433 30.81 -28.85 27.31
C SER A 433 30.26 -30.17 26.73
N LYS A 434 28.98 -30.49 27.00
CA LYS A 434 28.31 -31.67 26.43
C LYS A 434 28.12 -31.57 24.91
N MET A 435 27.83 -30.39 24.38
CA MET A 435 27.74 -30.16 22.94
C MET A 435 29.10 -30.33 22.26
N PHE A 436 30.17 -29.82 22.88
CA PHE A 436 31.53 -29.98 22.36
C PHE A 436 31.96 -31.45 22.35
N SER A 437 31.71 -32.20 23.44
CA SER A 437 32.06 -33.62 23.52
C SER A 437 31.27 -34.48 22.53
N GLU A 438 29.98 -34.21 22.34
CA GLU A 438 29.17 -34.92 21.34
C GLU A 438 29.56 -34.55 19.90
N SER A 439 29.98 -33.31 19.65
CA SER A 439 30.55 -32.88 18.36
C SER A 439 31.86 -33.62 18.03
N GLU A 440 32.78 -33.74 18.97
CA GLU A 440 34.00 -34.54 18.79
C GLU A 440 33.70 -36.02 18.54
N ARG A 441 32.71 -36.57 19.26
CA ARG A 441 32.28 -37.95 19.10
C ARG A 441 31.63 -38.17 17.72
N ALA A 442 30.83 -37.22 17.24
CA ALA A 442 30.25 -37.24 15.91
C ALA A 442 31.32 -37.16 14.82
N GLN A 443 32.33 -36.28 14.96
CA GLN A 443 33.45 -36.19 14.03
C GLN A 443 34.26 -37.49 13.96
N LYS A 444 34.59 -38.10 15.11
CA LYS A 444 35.26 -39.41 15.14
C LYS A 444 34.43 -40.50 14.48
N THR A 445 33.12 -40.50 14.70
CA THR A 445 32.20 -41.45 14.06
C THR A 445 32.15 -41.23 12.55
N MET A 446 32.10 -39.98 12.09
CA MET A 446 32.14 -39.61 10.68
C MET A 446 33.44 -40.07 10.01
N VAL A 447 34.59 -39.83 10.64
CA VAL A 447 35.89 -40.30 10.14
C VAL A 447 35.91 -41.83 10.04
N ASN A 448 35.44 -42.55 11.06
CA ASN A 448 35.36 -44.01 11.03
C ASN A 448 34.38 -44.55 9.97
N LEU A 449 33.36 -43.79 9.59
CA LEU A 449 32.44 -44.15 8.51
C LEU A 449 33.03 -43.86 7.12
N LEU A 450 33.88 -42.85 7.00
CA LEU A 450 34.49 -42.41 5.74
C LEU A 450 35.81 -43.12 5.43
N ASP A 451 36.59 -43.56 6.42
CA ASP A 451 37.85 -44.29 6.24
C ASP A 451 37.71 -45.61 5.45
N PRO A 452 36.66 -46.43 5.67
CA PRO A 452 36.40 -47.63 4.86
C PRO A 452 36.01 -47.31 3.41
N LEU A 453 35.51 -46.11 3.13
CA LEU A 453 35.14 -45.67 1.79
C LEU A 453 36.37 -45.13 1.03
N LEU A 454 37.29 -44.44 1.73
CA LEU A 454 38.53 -43.93 1.16
C LEU A 454 39.58 -45.02 0.91
N SER A 455 39.65 -46.05 1.76
CA SER A 455 40.53 -47.21 1.57
C SER A 455 40.10 -48.17 0.44
N ARG A 456 38.95 -47.95 -0.19
CA ARG A 456 38.50 -48.65 -1.42
C ARG A 456 38.78 -47.88 -2.72
N ILE A 457 39.37 -46.67 -2.61
CA ILE A 457 39.67 -45.77 -3.75
C ILE A 457 41.19 -45.75 -4.06
N GLN A 458 42.02 -46.42 -3.26
CA GLN A 458 43.38 -46.85 -3.63
C GLN A 458 43.37 -48.33 -3.99
#